data_AF-A0A401P1S7-F1
#
_entry.id   AF-A0A401P1S7-F1
#
_cell.length_a   1.000
_cell.length_b   1.000
_cell.length_c   1.000
_cell.angle_alpha   90.00
_cell.angle_beta   90.00
_cell.angle_gamma   90.00
#
_symmetry.space_group_name_H-M   'P 1'
#
loop_
_entity.id
_entity.type
_entity.pdbx_description
1 polymer ?
#
loop_
_entity_poly.entity_id
_entity_poly.type
_entity_poly.pdbx_seq_one_letter_code
_entity_poly.pdbx_strand_id
1 'polypeptide(L)'
;MQCLEKYTIGCYTCKPNLRAVYLPCDINGTESIPCSDTEDSGLCEIIPSYNDVVLGGTFDRLHPAHKILLSISCLLTGKRLIIGVADGELLNRKVLKELIEPYQERVEKLRKFLLDVNPAVQYDLVPLRDPYGPAITDVNLNCIVVSDETQKGGEAVNRKRLENALPELTIHKIGLIKDEQHTADEEEKISSSTLRKRLLGSLLLPPKNNPKIAPVPYVIGLTGCIGSGKTSVVQYLQKMGVATIDADQLGHESYRPGRAAYQRIIQKFGQDILLKDGTIDRNALGNRVFGDIEELKSLTDIVWPETAILVKRKIADAAAEGTQEDSNERQNE
;
A
#
# COMPACT_ATOMS: atom_id res chain seq x y z
N MET A 1 44.56 6.19 31.76
CA MET A 1 44.51 7.64 32.04
C MET A 1 44.48 8.32 30.68
N GLN A 2 43.53 9.12 30.21
CA GLN A 2 42.40 9.92 30.70
C GLN A 2 41.78 10.43 29.35
N CYS A 3 40.50 10.65 29.09
CA CYS A 3 39.28 10.71 29.87
C CYS A 3 38.12 10.77 28.83
N LEU A 4 36.94 10.25 29.20
CA LEU A 4 35.59 10.35 28.60
C LEU A 4 35.08 9.03 28.00
N GLU A 5 34.46 8.08 28.72
CA GLU A 5 33.81 8.08 30.04
C GLU A 5 32.99 9.33 30.35
N LYS A 6 31.94 9.55 29.55
CA LYS A 6 30.66 10.11 29.98
C LYS A 6 29.62 9.68 28.96
N TYR A 7 28.47 9.25 29.47
CA TYR A 7 27.33 8.63 28.75
C TYR A 7 27.32 7.10 28.68
N THR A 8 27.47 6.47 29.84
CA THR A 8 26.62 5.32 30.18
C THR A 8 25.47 5.77 31.07
N ILE A 9 24.32 5.09 30.90
CA ILE A 9 23.06 5.07 31.68
C ILE A 9 21.90 5.83 31.02
N GLY A 10 20.99 5.04 30.43
CA GLY A 10 19.66 5.48 30.01
C GLY A 10 18.90 4.43 29.20
N CYS A 11 18.36 3.40 29.86
CA CYS A 11 17.17 2.64 29.43
C CYS A 11 17.25 1.48 28.41
N TYR A 12 18.32 0.68 28.34
CA TYR A 12 18.24 -0.68 27.76
C TYR A 12 19.11 -1.68 28.52
N THR A 13 18.62 -2.19 29.64
CA THR A 13 19.17 -3.41 30.26
C THR A 13 18.67 -4.63 29.51
N CYS A 14 19.23 -4.88 28.33
CA CYS A 14 19.39 -6.24 27.84
C CYS A 14 20.86 -6.59 28.10
N LYS A 15 21.13 -7.58 28.97
CA LYS A 15 22.42 -8.26 28.98
C LYS A 15 22.34 -9.32 27.89
N PRO A 16 22.83 -9.10 26.65
CA PRO A 16 22.95 -10.23 25.75
C PRO A 16 24.07 -11.10 26.31
N ASN A 17 23.75 -12.34 26.65
CA ASN A 17 24.74 -13.38 26.88
C ASN A 17 25.29 -13.86 25.53
N LEU A 18 25.67 -12.90 24.66
CA LEU A 18 26.27 -13.17 23.37
C LEU A 18 27.77 -13.34 23.60
N ARG A 19 28.26 -14.58 23.46
CA ARG A 19 29.69 -14.83 23.27
C ARG A 19 30.09 -14.16 21.95
N ALA A 20 30.79 -13.04 22.04
CA ALA A 20 31.46 -12.48 20.89
C ALA A 20 32.54 -13.48 20.44
N VAL A 21 32.34 -14.11 19.29
CA VAL A 21 33.38 -14.90 18.64
C VAL A 21 34.20 -13.91 17.82
N TYR A 22 35.39 -13.58 18.33
CA TYR A 22 36.40 -12.88 17.57
C TYR A 22 36.99 -13.90 16.58
N LEU A 23 36.75 -13.71 15.28
CA LEU A 23 37.44 -14.48 14.24
C LEU A 23 38.72 -13.73 13.88
N PRO A 24 39.91 -14.14 14.37
CA PRO A 24 41.14 -13.58 13.86
C PRO A 24 41.32 -14.04 12.42
N CYS A 25 41.52 -13.08 11.52
CA CYS A 25 41.94 -13.36 10.16
C CYS A 25 43.46 -13.52 10.18
N ASP A 26 43.95 -14.74 10.39
CA ASP A 26 45.38 -15.03 10.36
C ASP A 26 45.88 -15.06 8.91
N ILE A 27 46.49 -13.95 8.51
CA ILE A 27 47.34 -13.88 7.33
C ILE A 27 48.73 -14.36 7.77
N ASN A 28 49.08 -15.58 7.36
CA ASN A 28 50.39 -16.24 7.38
C ASN A 28 50.80 -17.02 8.65
N GLY A 29 50.99 -18.34 8.47
CA GLY A 29 52.11 -19.09 9.07
C GLY A 29 51.80 -20.06 10.21
N THR A 30 51.77 -21.35 9.88
CA THR A 30 52.25 -22.52 10.65
C THR A 30 52.20 -22.48 12.19
N GLU A 31 51.28 -23.26 12.79
CA GLU A 31 51.58 -24.36 13.74
C GLU A 31 50.30 -25.07 14.20
N SER A 32 50.37 -26.40 14.28
CA SER A 32 49.26 -27.31 14.59
C SER A 32 49.10 -27.55 16.10
N ILE A 33 47.89 -27.39 16.63
CA ILE A 33 47.50 -27.91 17.95
C ILE A 33 46.36 -28.93 17.73
N PRO A 34 46.48 -30.20 18.17
CA PRO A 34 45.43 -31.19 17.98
C PRO A 34 44.39 -31.04 19.10
N CYS A 35 43.15 -30.73 18.73
CA CYS A 35 42.01 -30.81 19.64
C CYS A 35 41.09 -31.92 19.12
N SER A 36 40.97 -32.98 19.92
CA SER A 36 40.16 -34.16 19.64
C SER A 36 38.68 -33.89 19.89
N ASP A 37 37.87 -34.55 19.06
CA ASP A 37 36.46 -34.91 19.25
C ASP A 37 35.41 -33.79 19.12
N THR A 38 34.95 -33.56 17.89
CA THR A 38 33.64 -34.08 17.43
C THR A 38 33.45 -33.70 15.95
N GLU A 39 33.03 -34.68 15.17
CA GLU A 39 32.73 -34.54 13.74
C GLU A 39 31.55 -33.58 13.53
N ASP A 40 31.82 -32.34 13.14
CA ASP A 40 30.86 -31.48 12.43
C ASP A 40 31.49 -31.04 11.10
N SER A 41 31.77 -32.02 10.27
CA SER A 41 32.11 -31.85 8.87
C SER A 41 30.83 -31.61 8.07
N GLY A 42 30.29 -30.39 8.12
CA GLY A 42 29.06 -30.04 7.43
C GLY A 42 28.85 -28.54 7.28
N LEU A 43 29.19 -28.03 6.09
CA LEU A 43 28.78 -26.71 5.56
C LEU A 43 29.54 -25.48 6.10
N CYS A 44 30.86 -25.44 5.89
CA CYS A 44 31.51 -24.16 5.61
C CYS A 44 31.35 -23.86 4.10
N GLU A 45 30.10 -23.72 3.63
CA GLU A 45 29.86 -23.22 2.28
C GLU A 45 30.36 -21.77 2.22
N ILE A 46 31.41 -21.54 1.44
CA ILE A 46 31.87 -20.18 1.14
C ILE A 46 30.71 -19.48 0.44
N ILE A 47 30.07 -18.55 1.14
CA ILE A 47 29.02 -17.71 0.55
C ILE A 47 29.68 -16.94 -0.60
N PRO A 48 29.23 -17.12 -1.85
CA PRO A 48 29.84 -16.45 -2.99
C PRO A 48 29.68 -14.93 -2.84
N SER A 49 30.79 -14.20 -2.91
CA SER A 49 30.80 -12.74 -2.87
C SER A 49 30.97 -12.17 -4.28
N TYR A 50 30.11 -11.21 -4.63
CA TYR A 50 30.09 -10.51 -5.90
C TYR A 50 30.37 -9.04 -5.66
N ASN A 51 31.18 -8.40 -6.51
CA ASN A 51 31.50 -6.98 -6.34
C ASN A 51 30.26 -6.11 -6.52
N ASP A 52 29.51 -6.36 -7.59
CA ASP A 52 28.36 -5.57 -8.01
C ASP A 52 27.12 -6.45 -8.12
N VAL A 53 26.13 -6.18 -7.26
CA VAL A 53 24.90 -6.95 -7.14
C VAL A 53 23.70 -6.06 -7.44
N VAL A 54 22.67 -6.60 -8.08
CA VAL A 54 21.40 -5.92 -8.32
C VAL A 54 20.22 -6.71 -7.78
N LEU A 55 19.22 -6.00 -7.24
CA LEU A 55 17.89 -6.57 -7.05
C LEU A 55 16.81 -5.54 -7.36
N GLY A 56 15.61 -6.04 -7.67
CA GLY A 56 14.45 -5.21 -7.98
C GLY A 56 13.23 -5.64 -7.16
N GLY A 57 12.41 -4.68 -6.77
CA GLY A 57 11.22 -4.97 -6.00
C GLY A 57 10.35 -3.75 -5.77
N THR A 58 9.13 -3.98 -5.27
CA THR A 58 8.26 -2.88 -4.84
C THR A 58 8.68 -2.35 -3.48
N PHE A 59 9.22 -3.17 -2.58
CA PHE A 59 9.67 -2.76 -1.24
C PHE A 59 8.65 -1.89 -0.49
N ASP A 60 7.36 -2.17 -0.70
CA ASP A 60 6.27 -1.53 0.01
C ASP A 60 6.15 -2.15 1.40
N ARG A 61 6.17 -1.30 2.44
CA ARG A 61 6.11 -1.68 3.86
C ARG A 61 7.03 -2.83 4.21
N LEU A 62 8.32 -2.54 4.41
CA LEU A 62 9.38 -3.52 4.66
C LEU A 62 9.00 -4.56 5.74
N HIS A 63 8.68 -5.77 5.27
CA HIS A 63 8.28 -6.91 6.08
C HIS A 63 9.39 -7.98 6.12
N PRO A 64 9.28 -9.03 6.95
CA PRO A 64 10.35 -10.01 7.15
C PRO A 64 10.94 -10.58 5.86
N ALA A 65 10.12 -10.97 4.87
CA ALA A 65 10.63 -11.48 3.60
C ALA A 65 11.51 -10.48 2.83
N HIS A 66 11.17 -9.17 2.81
CA HIS A 66 12.06 -8.16 2.23
C HIS A 66 13.36 -8.04 3.02
N LYS A 67 13.27 -8.05 4.36
CA LYS A 67 14.46 -7.93 5.22
C LYS A 67 15.44 -9.07 4.96
N ILE A 68 14.96 -10.30 4.83
CA ILE A 68 15.80 -11.46 4.51
C ILE A 68 16.42 -11.33 3.13
N LEU A 69 15.62 -11.00 2.11
CA LEU A 69 16.10 -10.80 0.74
C LEU A 69 17.22 -9.75 0.70
N LEU A 70 17.00 -8.61 1.35
CA LEU A 70 17.94 -7.49 1.41
C LEU A 70 19.19 -7.83 2.23
N SER A 71 19.04 -8.50 3.38
CA SER A 71 20.17 -8.91 4.22
C SER A 71 21.09 -9.89 3.50
N ILE A 72 20.53 -10.92 2.85
CA ILE A 72 21.32 -11.85 2.04
C ILE A 72 21.97 -11.11 0.87
N SER A 73 21.25 -10.21 0.20
CA SER A 73 21.85 -9.37 -0.87
C SER A 73 23.05 -8.55 -0.36
N CYS A 74 22.96 -8.00 0.85
CA CYS A 74 24.09 -7.28 1.46
C CYS A 74 25.28 -8.19 1.76
N LEU A 75 25.04 -9.43 2.20
CA LEU A 75 26.10 -10.42 2.46
C LEU A 75 26.81 -10.88 1.18
N LEU A 76 26.05 -11.01 0.08
CA LEU A 76 26.59 -11.37 -1.23
C LEU A 76 27.35 -10.22 -1.88
N THR A 77 27.20 -8.98 -1.40
CA THR A 77 27.80 -7.79 -2.03
C THR A 77 29.12 -7.41 -1.39
N GLY A 78 30.17 -7.36 -2.21
CA GLY A 78 31.50 -6.90 -1.80
C GLY A 78 31.69 -5.38 -1.90
N LYS A 79 31.15 -4.72 -2.94
CA LYS A 79 31.36 -3.28 -3.17
C LYS A 79 30.06 -2.49 -3.30
N ARG A 80 29.21 -2.85 -4.26
CA ARG A 80 28.07 -2.02 -4.65
C ARG A 80 26.80 -2.84 -4.83
N LEU A 81 25.73 -2.39 -4.19
CA LEU A 81 24.39 -2.98 -4.29
C LEU A 81 23.42 -1.97 -4.92
N ILE A 82 22.95 -2.30 -6.12
CA ILE A 82 21.93 -1.51 -6.83
C ILE A 82 20.55 -2.08 -6.49
N ILE A 83 19.64 -1.23 -6.04
CA ILE A 83 18.28 -1.65 -5.69
C ILE A 83 17.29 -0.83 -6.48
N GLY A 84 16.63 -1.53 -7.39
CA GLY A 84 15.54 -0.98 -8.17
C GLY A 84 14.22 -0.99 -7.39
N VAL A 85 13.73 0.19 -7.04
CA VAL A 85 12.47 0.39 -6.33
C VAL A 85 11.37 0.72 -7.34
N ALA A 86 10.38 -0.16 -7.48
CA ALA A 86 9.28 0.00 -8.44
C ALA A 86 8.52 1.32 -8.22
N ASP A 87 8.29 2.04 -9.31
CA ASP A 87 7.59 3.31 -9.34
C ASP A 87 6.82 3.51 -10.66
N GLY A 88 5.95 4.52 -10.71
CA GLY A 88 5.19 4.87 -11.92
C GLY A 88 4.37 3.73 -12.48
N GLU A 89 4.59 3.39 -13.76
CA GLU A 89 3.77 2.41 -14.51
C GLU A 89 3.79 1.00 -13.91
N LEU A 90 4.88 0.60 -13.25
CA LEU A 90 4.99 -0.71 -12.61
C LEU A 90 4.03 -0.90 -11.43
N LEU A 91 3.55 0.20 -10.83
CA LEU A 91 2.62 0.14 -9.71
C LEU A 91 1.16 0.02 -10.17
N ASN A 92 0.86 0.35 -11.43
CA ASN A 92 -0.53 0.43 -11.92
C ASN A 92 -1.28 -0.91 -11.90
N ARG A 93 -0.56 -2.02 -12.03
CA ARG A 93 -1.13 -3.38 -12.03
C ARG A 93 -1.21 -4.01 -10.64
N LYS A 94 -0.71 -3.32 -9.60
CA LYS A 94 -0.69 -3.87 -8.24
C LYS A 94 -2.06 -3.73 -7.58
N VAL A 95 -2.55 -4.81 -6.98
CA VAL A 95 -3.76 -4.83 -6.16
C VAL A 95 -3.64 -3.79 -5.05
N LEU A 96 -4.63 -2.92 -4.84
CA LEU A 96 -4.59 -1.84 -3.83
C LEU A 96 -3.37 -0.90 -3.98
N LYS A 97 -3.02 -0.51 -5.21
CA LYS A 97 -1.89 0.39 -5.49
C LYS A 97 -1.95 1.72 -4.73
N GLU A 98 -3.15 2.19 -4.41
CA GLU A 98 -3.36 3.45 -3.68
C GLU A 98 -2.92 3.40 -2.23
N LEU A 99 -2.72 2.20 -1.68
CA LEU A 99 -2.19 2.00 -0.32
C LEU A 99 -0.67 1.79 -0.29
N ILE A 100 -0.01 1.83 -1.45
CA ILE A 100 1.45 1.75 -1.55
C ILE A 100 2.05 3.04 -1.00
N GLU A 101 3.08 2.90 -0.17
CA GLU A 101 3.80 4.06 0.36
C GLU A 101 4.48 4.88 -0.77
N PRO A 102 4.52 6.22 -0.64
CA PRO A 102 5.21 7.07 -1.60
C PRO A 102 6.65 6.60 -1.84
N TYR A 103 7.15 6.79 -3.07
CA TYR A 103 8.50 6.37 -3.46
C TYR A 103 9.58 6.83 -2.46
N GLN A 104 9.54 8.11 -2.06
CA GLN A 104 10.53 8.68 -1.15
C GLN A 104 10.51 7.99 0.22
N GLU A 105 9.33 7.77 0.82
CA GLU A 105 9.23 7.06 2.10
C GLU A 105 9.78 5.63 2.03
N ARG A 106 9.49 4.92 0.93
CA ARG A 106 10.01 3.55 0.72
C ARG A 106 11.53 3.55 0.62
N VAL A 107 12.09 4.49 -0.15
CA VAL A 107 13.54 4.65 -0.32
C VAL A 107 14.23 5.02 1.00
N GLU A 108 13.65 5.91 1.80
CA GLU A 108 14.20 6.29 3.10
C GLU A 108 14.23 5.10 4.08
N LYS A 109 13.10 4.38 4.20
CA LYS A 109 13.01 3.17 5.05
C LYS A 109 13.98 2.09 4.59
N LEU A 110 14.11 1.90 3.28
CA LEU A 110 15.04 0.96 2.67
C LEU A 110 16.49 1.36 2.93
N ARG A 111 16.86 2.61 2.69
CA ARG A 111 18.20 3.14 2.96
C ARG A 111 18.59 2.94 4.41
N LYS A 112 17.70 3.29 5.34
CA LYS A 112 17.93 3.10 6.77
C LYS A 112 18.21 1.64 7.10
N PHE A 113 17.36 0.72 6.63
CA PHE A 113 17.53 -0.71 6.86
C PHE A 113 18.87 -1.24 6.32
N LEU A 114 19.26 -0.83 5.11
CA LEU A 114 20.51 -1.29 4.48
C LEU A 114 21.74 -0.82 5.25
N LEU A 115 21.77 0.45 5.64
CA LEU A 115 22.86 1.02 6.43
C LEU A 115 22.96 0.36 7.81
N ASP A 116 21.82 -0.01 8.41
CA ASP A 116 21.79 -0.77 9.68
C ASP A 116 22.35 -2.19 9.51
N VAL A 117 22.21 -2.81 8.33
CA VAL A 117 22.70 -4.17 8.05
C VAL A 117 24.18 -4.20 7.70
N ASN A 118 24.62 -3.38 6.73
CA ASN A 118 26.03 -3.35 6.33
C ASN A 118 26.43 -1.96 5.79
N PRO A 119 26.95 -1.06 6.65
CA PRO A 119 27.31 0.30 6.22
C PRO A 119 28.53 0.35 5.29
N ALA A 120 29.27 -0.74 5.09
CA ALA A 120 30.46 -0.77 4.23
C ALA A 120 30.13 -0.89 2.73
N VAL A 121 28.90 -1.32 2.37
CA VAL A 121 28.47 -1.47 0.97
C VAL A 121 27.96 -0.13 0.43
N GLN A 122 28.31 0.18 -0.81
CA GLN A 122 27.74 1.32 -1.54
C GLN A 122 26.33 0.97 -2.03
N TYR A 123 25.33 1.74 -1.60
CA TYR A 123 23.93 1.52 -1.97
C TYR A 123 23.41 2.54 -2.99
N ASP A 124 23.05 2.05 -4.18
CA ASP A 124 22.44 2.83 -5.25
C ASP A 124 20.94 2.50 -5.34
N LEU A 125 20.09 3.37 -4.76
CA LEU A 125 18.63 3.22 -4.79
C LEU A 125 18.06 3.96 -6.00
N VAL A 126 17.49 3.22 -6.96
CA VAL A 126 17.04 3.78 -8.23
C VAL A 126 15.55 3.53 -8.47
N PRO A 127 14.81 4.48 -9.06
CA PRO A 127 13.42 4.24 -9.45
C PRO A 127 13.34 3.31 -10.66
N LEU A 128 12.53 2.27 -10.58
CA LEU A 128 12.21 1.40 -11.72
C LEU A 128 10.88 1.83 -12.33
N ARG A 129 10.92 2.32 -13.57
CA ARG A 129 9.73 2.60 -14.38
C ARG A 129 9.40 1.48 -15.37
N ASP A 130 10.37 0.63 -15.65
CA ASP A 130 10.27 -0.57 -16.47
C ASP A 130 10.81 -1.80 -15.71
N PRO A 131 10.48 -3.03 -16.14
CA PRO A 131 10.86 -4.25 -15.42
C PRO A 131 12.37 -4.54 -15.35
N TYR A 132 13.22 -3.84 -16.12
CA TYR A 132 14.63 -4.15 -16.29
C TYR A 132 15.55 -3.13 -15.62
N GLY A 133 15.25 -1.83 -15.79
CA GLY A 133 16.02 -0.73 -15.21
C GLY A 133 17.52 -0.77 -15.54
N PRO A 134 18.41 -0.43 -14.58
CA PRO A 134 19.86 -0.39 -14.84
C PRO A 134 20.45 -1.79 -15.12
N ALA A 135 19.72 -2.87 -14.81
CA ALA A 135 20.23 -4.22 -14.96
C ALA A 135 20.50 -4.61 -16.42
N ILE A 136 19.96 -3.88 -17.40
CA ILE A 136 20.22 -4.12 -18.85
C ILE A 136 21.15 -3.09 -19.49
N THR A 137 21.74 -2.20 -18.70
CA THR A 137 22.66 -1.15 -19.18
C THR A 137 23.99 -1.15 -18.44
N ASP A 138 24.03 -1.53 -17.16
CA ASP A 138 25.26 -1.61 -16.39
C ASP A 138 26.04 -2.90 -16.70
N VAL A 139 27.24 -2.73 -17.27
CA VAL A 139 28.16 -3.80 -17.66
C VAL A 139 28.83 -4.44 -16.45
N ASN A 140 29.01 -3.69 -15.35
CA ASN A 140 29.82 -4.11 -14.20
C ASN A 140 29.07 -5.08 -13.27
N LEU A 141 27.75 -5.19 -13.41
CA LEU A 141 26.93 -6.09 -12.60
C LEU A 141 27.34 -7.55 -12.79
N ASN A 142 27.46 -8.29 -11.67
CA ASN A 142 27.86 -9.69 -11.67
C ASN A 142 26.72 -10.63 -11.26
N CYS A 143 25.86 -10.19 -10.35
CA CYS A 143 24.81 -11.02 -9.78
C CYS A 143 23.47 -10.28 -9.70
N ILE A 144 22.38 -10.99 -9.97
CA ILE A 144 21.02 -10.56 -9.67
C ILE A 144 20.43 -11.44 -8.58
N VAL A 145 19.95 -10.82 -7.50
CA VAL A 145 19.32 -11.51 -6.39
C VAL A 145 17.80 -11.47 -6.59
N VAL A 146 17.18 -12.65 -6.55
CA VAL A 146 15.74 -12.82 -6.75
C VAL A 146 15.15 -13.71 -5.66
N SER A 147 13.89 -13.43 -5.30
CA SER A 147 13.07 -14.40 -4.57
C SER A 147 12.58 -15.51 -5.50
N ASP A 148 12.08 -16.61 -4.94
CA ASP A 148 11.46 -17.70 -5.71
C ASP A 148 10.41 -17.23 -6.73
N GLU A 149 9.60 -16.24 -6.37
CA GLU A 149 8.55 -15.70 -7.24
C GLU A 149 9.09 -14.89 -8.41
N THR A 150 10.21 -14.21 -8.18
CA THR A 150 10.79 -13.28 -9.15
C THR A 150 11.87 -13.94 -10.00
N GLN A 151 12.06 -15.26 -9.90
CA GLN A 151 13.06 -16.00 -10.67
C GLN A 151 12.91 -15.75 -12.19
N LYS A 152 11.68 -15.85 -12.70
CA LYS A 152 11.38 -15.57 -14.12
C LYS A 152 11.75 -14.14 -14.53
N GLY A 153 11.72 -13.19 -13.59
CA GLY A 153 12.18 -11.82 -13.80
C GLY A 153 13.69 -11.75 -14.02
N GLY A 154 14.47 -12.47 -13.20
CA GLY A 154 15.93 -12.57 -13.39
C GLY A 154 16.31 -13.21 -14.72
N GLU A 155 15.61 -14.27 -15.12
CA GLU A 155 15.80 -14.91 -16.43
C GLU A 155 15.47 -13.96 -17.59
N ALA A 156 14.40 -13.17 -17.45
CA ALA A 156 14.03 -12.16 -18.44
C ALA A 156 15.08 -11.04 -18.55
N VAL A 157 15.69 -10.63 -17.43
CA VAL A 157 16.81 -9.68 -17.42
C VAL A 157 18.01 -10.26 -18.19
N ASN A 158 18.41 -11.51 -17.93
CA ASN A 158 19.53 -12.13 -18.65
C ASN A 158 19.28 -12.23 -20.16
N ARG A 159 18.08 -12.65 -20.58
CA ARG A 159 17.71 -12.63 -22.00
C ARG A 159 17.86 -11.24 -22.62
N LYS A 160 17.44 -10.19 -21.92
CA LYS A 160 17.56 -8.81 -22.40
C LYS A 160 19.01 -8.30 -22.40
N ARG A 161 19.83 -8.75 -21.44
CA ARG A 161 21.28 -8.49 -21.41
C ARG A 161 21.97 -9.10 -22.62
N LEU A 162 21.67 -10.34 -22.97
CA LEU A 162 22.19 -11.00 -24.17
C LEU A 162 21.81 -10.25 -25.46
N GLU A 163 20.56 -9.79 -25.58
CA GLU A 163 20.12 -8.94 -26.71
C GLU A 163 20.92 -7.62 -26.79
N ASN A 164 21.33 -7.07 -25.65
CA ASN A 164 22.11 -5.84 -25.54
C ASN A 164 23.64 -6.08 -25.58
N ALA A 165 24.10 -7.30 -25.90
CA ALA A 165 25.50 -7.70 -25.90
C ALA A 165 26.20 -7.52 -24.53
N LEU A 166 25.46 -7.70 -23.42
CA LEU A 166 25.96 -7.70 -22.05
C LEU A 166 26.12 -9.13 -21.52
N PRO A 167 27.11 -9.37 -20.62
CA PRO A 167 27.28 -10.68 -19.99
C PRO A 167 26.10 -11.01 -19.08
N GLU A 168 25.72 -12.28 -19.01
CA GLU A 168 24.66 -12.73 -18.11
C GLU A 168 25.02 -12.52 -16.64
N LEU A 169 24.00 -12.25 -15.82
CA LEU A 169 24.15 -12.16 -14.37
C LEU A 169 23.97 -13.54 -13.75
N THR A 170 24.78 -13.86 -12.74
CA THR A 170 24.51 -15.01 -11.89
C THR A 170 23.22 -14.77 -11.10
N ILE A 171 22.21 -15.62 -11.29
CA ILE A 171 20.94 -15.52 -10.57
C ILE A 171 21.09 -16.21 -9.22
N HIS A 172 21.06 -15.44 -8.13
CA HIS A 172 21.02 -15.99 -6.78
C HIS A 172 19.58 -15.99 -6.26
N LYS A 173 19.04 -17.18 -6.02
CA LYS A 173 17.64 -17.40 -5.63
C LYS A 173 17.53 -17.58 -4.12
N ILE A 174 16.65 -16.80 -3.49
CA ILE A 174 16.39 -16.85 -2.04
C ILE A 174 15.00 -17.47 -1.80
N GLY A 175 15.00 -18.52 -0.99
CA GLY A 175 13.80 -19.22 -0.54
C GLY A 175 12.88 -18.33 0.31
N LEU A 176 11.57 -18.39 0.08
CA LEU A 176 10.58 -17.63 0.84
C LEU A 176 10.24 -18.29 2.19
N ILE A 177 10.13 -17.48 3.24
CA ILE A 177 9.60 -17.92 4.55
C ILE A 177 8.06 -17.85 4.53
N LYS A 178 7.40 -18.89 5.04
CA LYS A 178 5.94 -19.01 5.17
C LYS A 178 5.41 -18.19 6.36
N ASP A 179 4.19 -17.65 6.25
CA ASP A 179 3.50 -16.95 7.34
C ASP A 179 2.75 -17.97 8.23
N GLU A 180 3.12 -18.09 9.49
CA GLU A 180 2.45 -18.98 10.45
C GLU A 180 1.06 -18.45 10.89
N GLN A 181 0.72 -17.19 10.57
CA GLN A 181 -0.52 -16.52 11.03
C GLN A 181 -1.56 -16.28 9.91
N HIS A 182 -1.59 -17.11 8.86
CA HIS A 182 -2.54 -16.93 7.76
C HIS A 182 -4.00 -17.29 8.16
N THR A 183 -4.96 -16.49 7.68
CA THR A 183 -6.39 -16.86 7.71
C THR A 183 -6.76 -17.64 6.44
N ALA A 184 -7.88 -18.38 6.43
CA ALA A 184 -8.25 -19.29 5.34
C ALA A 184 -8.42 -18.63 3.95
N ASP A 185 -8.58 -17.29 3.90
CA ASP A 185 -8.70 -16.49 2.66
C ASP A 185 -7.41 -15.73 2.28
N GLU A 186 -6.33 -15.86 3.07
CA GLU A 186 -5.04 -15.25 2.80
C GLU A 186 -4.07 -16.26 2.16
N GLU A 187 -3.23 -15.78 1.24
CA GLU A 187 -2.08 -16.56 0.78
C GLU A 187 -1.22 -16.94 2.00
N GLU A 188 -0.66 -18.16 2.07
CA GLU A 188 0.26 -18.64 3.14
C GLU A 188 1.53 -17.78 3.33
N LYS A 189 1.62 -16.64 2.63
CA LYS A 189 2.83 -15.88 2.37
C LYS A 189 2.73 -14.45 2.90
N ILE A 190 3.81 -14.02 3.56
CA ILE A 190 4.07 -12.60 3.86
C ILE A 190 4.42 -11.86 2.57
N SER A 191 3.47 -11.09 2.01
CA SER A 191 3.66 -10.22 0.85
C SER A 191 3.16 -8.80 1.10
N SER A 192 3.72 -7.80 0.40
CA SER A 192 3.18 -6.42 0.43
C SER A 192 1.71 -6.34 0.03
N SER A 193 1.20 -7.28 -0.77
CA SER A 193 -0.21 -7.32 -1.14
C SER A 193 -1.10 -7.76 0.03
N THR A 194 -0.68 -8.78 0.78
CA THR A 194 -1.39 -9.24 1.98
C THR A 194 -1.43 -8.14 3.04
N LEU A 195 -0.32 -7.44 3.27
CA LEU A 195 -0.28 -6.32 4.21
C LEU A 195 -1.26 -5.20 3.84
N ARG A 196 -1.37 -4.86 2.55
CA ARG A 196 -2.34 -3.85 2.10
C ARG A 196 -3.79 -4.31 2.24
N LYS A 197 -4.07 -5.61 2.05
CA LYS A 197 -5.40 -6.18 2.34
C LYS A 197 -5.74 -6.06 3.82
N ARG A 198 -4.78 -6.33 4.71
CA ARG A 198 -4.95 -6.19 6.17
C ARG A 198 -5.18 -4.73 6.63
N LEU A 199 -4.83 -3.74 5.81
CA LEU A 199 -5.18 -2.34 6.08
C LEU A 199 -6.66 -2.03 5.80
N LEU A 200 -7.37 -2.87 5.05
CA LEU A 200 -8.80 -2.67 4.81
C LEU A 200 -9.57 -2.80 6.12
N GLY A 201 -10.49 -1.86 6.38
CA GLY A 201 -11.21 -1.77 7.64
C GLY A 201 -10.44 -1.05 8.76
N SER A 202 -9.13 -0.79 8.58
CA SER A 202 -8.38 0.10 9.48
C SER A 202 -8.55 1.57 9.10
N LEU A 203 -8.40 2.45 10.09
CA LEU A 203 -8.44 3.89 9.87
C LEU A 203 -7.14 4.35 9.18
N LEU A 204 -7.20 4.57 7.87
CA LEU A 204 -6.04 4.98 7.07
C LEU A 204 -5.59 6.43 7.36
N LEU A 205 -6.55 7.30 7.62
CA LEU A 205 -6.33 8.71 7.95
C LEU A 205 -7.23 9.09 9.12
N PRO A 206 -6.72 9.89 10.08
CA PRO A 206 -7.57 10.38 11.16
C PRO A 206 -8.73 11.20 10.59
N PRO A 207 -9.93 11.15 11.20
CA PRO A 207 -11.08 11.93 10.76
C PRO A 207 -10.72 13.42 10.77
N LYS A 208 -10.95 14.09 9.64
CA LYS A 208 -10.77 15.55 9.56
C LYS A 208 -11.90 16.21 10.32
N ASN A 209 -11.56 17.05 11.30
CA ASN A 209 -12.58 17.84 12.00
C ASN A 209 -13.12 18.93 11.06
N ASN A 210 -14.38 18.82 10.67
CA ASN A 210 -15.03 19.79 9.79
C ASN A 210 -16.06 20.62 10.59
N PRO A 211 -15.80 21.91 10.86
CA PRO A 211 -16.68 22.72 11.70
C PRO A 211 -18.08 22.95 11.10
N LYS A 212 -18.29 22.62 9.81
CA LYS A 212 -19.59 22.75 9.14
C LYS A 212 -20.52 21.55 9.36
N ILE A 213 -20.02 20.46 9.94
CA ILE A 213 -20.78 19.24 10.23
C ILE A 213 -20.77 19.08 11.75
N ALA A 214 -21.94 18.86 12.34
CA ALA A 214 -22.02 18.61 13.77
C ALA A 214 -21.22 17.34 14.12
N PRO A 215 -20.55 17.29 15.30
CA PRO A 215 -19.77 16.13 15.70
C PRO A 215 -20.64 14.89 15.94
N VAL A 216 -21.93 15.10 16.18
CA VAL A 216 -22.94 14.05 16.36
C VAL A 216 -24.14 14.37 15.45
N PRO A 217 -24.66 13.40 14.70
CA PRO A 217 -24.18 12.01 14.58
C PRO A 217 -22.87 11.93 13.77
N TYR A 218 -22.10 10.86 13.98
CA TYR A 218 -20.89 10.62 13.20
C TYR A 218 -21.24 10.21 11.78
N VAL A 219 -20.88 11.03 10.79
CA VAL A 219 -21.28 10.82 9.39
C VAL A 219 -20.16 10.15 8.60
N ILE A 220 -20.47 9.00 7.97
CA ILE A 220 -19.54 8.27 7.11
C ILE A 220 -20.02 8.37 5.65
N GLY A 221 -19.19 8.93 4.78
CA GLY A 221 -19.45 8.96 3.34
C GLY A 221 -18.95 7.68 2.67
N LEU A 222 -19.87 6.83 2.19
CA LEU A 222 -19.52 5.64 1.43
C LEU A 222 -19.49 5.94 -0.08
N THR A 223 -18.34 5.73 -0.72
CA THR A 223 -18.14 5.96 -2.16
C THR A 223 -17.42 4.79 -2.82
N GLY A 224 -17.40 4.77 -4.17
CA GLY A 224 -16.79 3.71 -4.97
C GLY A 224 -17.42 3.55 -6.35
N CYS A 225 -16.75 2.86 -7.26
CA CYS A 225 -17.20 2.64 -8.63
C CYS A 225 -18.46 1.76 -8.73
N ILE A 226 -19.08 1.72 -9.91
CA ILE A 226 -20.17 0.78 -10.22
C ILE A 226 -19.66 -0.65 -10.00
N GLY A 227 -20.48 -1.51 -9.37
CA GLY A 227 -20.11 -2.90 -9.07
C GLY A 227 -19.16 -3.09 -7.89
N SER A 228 -18.75 -2.04 -7.18
CA SER A 228 -17.81 -2.15 -6.04
C SER A 228 -18.42 -2.71 -4.74
N GLY A 229 -19.68 -3.14 -4.74
CA GLY A 229 -20.34 -3.74 -3.57
C GLY A 229 -20.84 -2.75 -2.50
N LYS A 230 -20.93 -1.44 -2.78
CA LYS A 230 -21.43 -0.42 -1.82
C LYS A 230 -22.79 -0.80 -1.23
N THR A 231 -23.74 -1.22 -2.07
CA THR A 231 -25.08 -1.60 -1.64
C THR A 231 -25.05 -2.74 -0.62
N SER A 232 -24.17 -3.73 -0.79
CA SER A 232 -24.00 -4.82 0.18
C SER A 232 -23.46 -4.32 1.52
N VAL A 233 -22.49 -3.39 1.50
CA VAL A 233 -21.96 -2.76 2.71
C VAL A 233 -23.04 -1.94 3.42
N VAL A 234 -23.82 -1.15 2.69
CA VAL A 234 -24.95 -0.38 3.24
C VAL A 234 -25.96 -1.31 3.90
N GLN A 235 -26.37 -2.39 3.24
CA GLN A 235 -27.31 -3.37 3.80
C GLN A 235 -26.76 -4.04 5.06
N TYR A 236 -25.46 -4.32 5.11
CA TYR A 236 -24.82 -4.86 6.30
C TYR A 236 -24.85 -3.86 7.47
N LEU A 237 -24.52 -2.59 7.21
CA LEU A 237 -24.55 -1.52 8.22
C LEU A 237 -25.98 -1.23 8.72
N GLN A 238 -26.98 -1.26 7.84
CA GLN A 238 -28.40 -1.11 8.22
C GLN A 238 -28.83 -2.18 9.25
N LYS A 239 -28.37 -3.43 9.07
CA LYS A 239 -28.65 -4.52 10.03
C LYS A 239 -28.03 -4.27 11.40
N MET A 240 -27.01 -3.41 11.48
CA MET A 240 -26.37 -3.00 12.74
C MET A 240 -27.00 -1.74 13.33
N GLY A 241 -28.13 -1.27 12.81
CA GLY A 241 -28.83 -0.07 13.30
C GLY A 241 -28.28 1.26 12.76
N VAL A 242 -27.38 1.23 11.78
CA VAL A 242 -26.84 2.47 11.20
C VAL A 242 -27.88 3.13 10.29
N ALA A 243 -28.24 4.37 10.58
CA ALA A 243 -29.08 5.17 9.70
C ALA A 243 -28.39 5.40 8.34
N THR A 244 -29.15 5.28 7.25
CA THR A 244 -28.59 5.34 5.90
C THR A 244 -29.28 6.40 5.06
N ILE A 245 -28.48 7.08 4.23
CA ILE A 245 -28.93 8.16 3.35
C ILE A 245 -28.42 7.85 1.96
N ASP A 246 -29.34 7.63 1.02
CA ASP A 246 -29.02 7.42 -0.39
C ASP A 246 -28.97 8.78 -1.12
N ALA A 247 -27.76 9.19 -1.50
CA ALA A 247 -27.54 10.46 -2.20
C ALA A 247 -28.11 10.47 -3.63
N ASP A 248 -28.17 9.32 -4.31
CA ASP A 248 -28.74 9.20 -5.66
C ASP A 248 -30.26 9.36 -5.59
N GLN A 249 -30.90 8.73 -4.60
CA GLN A 249 -32.33 8.90 -4.35
C GLN A 249 -32.69 10.36 -4.01
N LEU A 250 -31.90 11.01 -3.15
CA LEU A 250 -32.10 12.42 -2.81
C LEU A 250 -31.82 13.36 -3.98
N GLY A 251 -30.84 13.02 -4.83
CA GLY A 251 -30.60 13.71 -6.09
C GLY A 251 -31.84 13.72 -6.96
N HIS A 252 -32.47 12.56 -7.13
CA HIS A 252 -33.74 12.45 -7.85
C HIS A 252 -34.90 13.21 -7.19
N GLU A 253 -34.92 13.25 -5.86
CA GLU A 253 -35.93 14.00 -5.12
C GLU A 253 -35.76 15.52 -5.28
N SER A 254 -34.53 16.00 -5.40
CA SER A 254 -34.18 17.43 -5.48
C SER A 254 -34.82 18.16 -6.65
N TYR A 255 -35.17 17.43 -7.72
CA TYR A 255 -35.78 17.97 -8.93
C TYR A 255 -37.18 17.43 -9.21
N ARG A 256 -37.88 16.88 -8.21
CA ARG A 256 -39.32 16.62 -8.36
C ARG A 256 -40.10 17.92 -8.61
N PRO A 257 -41.27 17.86 -9.28
CA PRO A 257 -42.12 19.04 -9.46
C PRO A 257 -42.34 19.79 -8.14
N GLY A 258 -42.14 21.11 -8.17
CA GLY A 258 -42.22 21.98 -6.98
C GLY A 258 -40.93 22.13 -6.18
N ARG A 259 -39.83 21.45 -6.55
CA ARG A 259 -38.51 21.63 -5.93
C ARG A 259 -37.64 22.65 -6.67
N ALA A 260 -36.61 23.16 -5.99
CA ALA A 260 -35.75 24.24 -6.48
C ALA A 260 -34.87 23.87 -7.69
N ALA A 261 -34.48 22.60 -7.85
CA ALA A 261 -33.71 22.18 -9.03
C ALA A 261 -34.60 21.98 -10.28
N TYR A 262 -35.91 21.68 -10.12
CA TYR A 262 -36.78 21.30 -11.23
C TYR A 262 -36.85 22.36 -12.34
N GLN A 263 -37.16 23.61 -11.98
CA GLN A 263 -37.25 24.70 -12.96
C GLN A 263 -35.90 25.02 -13.62
N ARG A 264 -34.81 24.94 -12.84
CA ARG A 264 -33.45 25.20 -13.33
C ARG A 264 -33.01 24.15 -14.36
N ILE A 265 -33.34 22.89 -14.13
CA ILE A 265 -33.08 21.80 -15.08
C ILE A 265 -33.88 22.02 -16.37
N ILE A 266 -35.17 22.34 -16.29
CA ILE A 266 -36.00 22.61 -17.49
C ILE A 266 -35.48 23.81 -18.27
N GLN A 267 -35.08 24.88 -17.58
CA GLN A 267 -34.53 26.06 -18.24
C GLN A 267 -33.25 25.76 -19.02
N LYS A 268 -32.40 24.85 -18.49
CA LYS A 268 -31.13 24.49 -19.12
C LYS A 268 -31.29 23.46 -20.23
N PHE A 269 -32.09 22.42 -20.01
CA PHE A 269 -32.18 21.24 -20.88
C PHE A 269 -33.41 21.25 -21.77
N GLY A 270 -34.40 22.11 -21.52
CA GLY A 270 -35.64 22.19 -22.29
C GLY A 270 -36.79 21.38 -21.65
N GLN A 271 -37.95 21.42 -22.30
CA GLN A 271 -39.15 20.69 -21.86
C GLN A 271 -39.25 19.28 -22.48
N ASP A 272 -38.36 18.96 -23.43
CA ASP A 272 -38.24 17.66 -24.09
C ASP A 272 -37.86 16.52 -23.13
N ILE A 273 -37.29 16.86 -21.97
CA ILE A 273 -36.95 15.92 -20.89
C ILE A 273 -38.10 15.67 -19.91
N LEU A 274 -39.33 16.12 -20.20
CA LEU A 274 -40.49 15.93 -19.34
C LEU A 274 -41.36 14.76 -19.82
N LEU A 275 -41.82 13.95 -18.86
CA LEU A 275 -42.87 12.96 -19.05
C LEU A 275 -44.24 13.64 -19.15
N LYS A 276 -45.25 12.88 -19.60
CA LYS A 276 -46.63 13.37 -19.74
C LYS A 276 -47.25 13.84 -18.42
N ASP A 277 -46.76 13.34 -17.29
CA ASP A 277 -47.21 13.72 -15.94
C ASP A 277 -46.49 14.96 -15.39
N GLY A 278 -45.59 15.56 -16.18
CA GLY A 278 -44.78 16.71 -15.78
C GLY A 278 -43.60 16.36 -14.87
N THR A 279 -43.23 15.10 -14.74
CA THR A 279 -41.98 14.71 -14.05
C THR A 279 -40.80 14.65 -15.04
N ILE A 280 -39.57 14.80 -14.56
CA ILE A 280 -38.37 14.68 -15.41
C ILE A 280 -38.14 13.22 -15.80
N ASP A 281 -38.07 12.95 -17.10
CA ASP A 281 -37.62 11.68 -17.65
C ASP A 281 -36.11 11.52 -17.44
N ARG A 282 -35.74 10.64 -16.51
CA ARG A 282 -34.35 10.36 -16.17
C ARG A 282 -33.57 9.69 -17.30
N ASN A 283 -34.25 8.90 -18.14
CA ASN A 283 -33.60 8.26 -19.28
C ASN A 283 -33.28 9.30 -20.36
N ALA A 284 -34.23 10.19 -20.66
CA ALA A 284 -34.01 11.28 -21.61
C ALA A 284 -32.93 12.26 -21.11
N LEU A 285 -33.00 12.69 -19.84
CA LEU A 285 -31.99 13.54 -19.23
C LEU A 285 -30.62 12.83 -19.19
N GLY A 286 -30.60 11.55 -18.82
CA GLY A 286 -29.41 10.72 -18.80
C GLY A 286 -28.75 10.63 -20.18
N ASN A 287 -29.50 10.33 -21.23
CA ASN A 287 -28.97 10.24 -22.61
C ASN A 287 -28.34 11.55 -23.10
N ARG A 288 -28.79 12.68 -22.55
CA ARG A 288 -28.27 14.01 -22.88
C ARG A 288 -26.95 14.28 -22.15
N VAL A 289 -26.92 14.06 -20.85
CA VAL A 289 -25.74 14.38 -20.02
C VAL A 289 -24.67 13.29 -20.02
N PHE A 290 -25.03 12.01 -20.20
CA PHE A 290 -24.08 10.91 -20.22
C PHE A 290 -23.39 10.82 -21.57
N GLY A 291 -22.25 11.52 -21.68
CA GLY A 291 -21.45 11.59 -22.90
C GLY A 291 -20.88 12.99 -23.15
N ASP A 292 -21.48 14.01 -22.53
CA ASP A 292 -21.04 15.40 -22.59
C ASP A 292 -20.64 15.89 -21.18
N ILE A 293 -19.35 16.17 -21.02
CA ILE A 293 -18.75 16.59 -19.74
C ILE A 293 -19.31 17.95 -19.28
N GLU A 294 -19.60 18.87 -20.21
CA GLU A 294 -20.10 20.22 -19.90
C GLU A 294 -21.59 20.18 -19.52
N GLU A 295 -22.38 19.35 -20.20
CA GLU A 295 -23.78 19.14 -19.82
C GLU A 295 -23.91 18.40 -18.49
N LEU A 296 -23.10 17.36 -18.25
CA LEU A 296 -23.06 16.67 -16.96
C LEU A 296 -22.69 17.62 -15.83
N LYS A 297 -21.67 18.46 -16.03
CA LYS A 297 -21.26 19.48 -15.07
C LYS A 297 -22.39 20.47 -14.79
N SER A 298 -23.05 20.95 -15.84
CA SER A 298 -24.21 21.86 -15.72
C SER A 298 -25.33 21.24 -14.89
N LEU A 299 -25.62 19.95 -15.08
CA LEU A 299 -26.62 19.25 -14.27
C LEU A 299 -26.17 19.13 -12.80
N THR A 300 -24.91 18.71 -12.56
CA THR A 300 -24.39 18.56 -11.20
C THR A 300 -24.33 19.87 -10.43
N ASP A 301 -24.00 20.98 -11.09
CA ASP A 301 -23.96 22.32 -10.47
C ASP A 301 -25.36 22.79 -10.01
N ILE A 302 -26.42 22.31 -10.68
CA ILE A 302 -27.81 22.59 -10.29
C ILE A 302 -28.24 21.65 -9.14
N VAL A 303 -27.97 20.36 -9.28
CA VAL A 303 -28.50 19.29 -8.41
C VAL A 303 -27.74 19.18 -7.09
N TRP A 304 -26.41 19.17 -7.11
CA TRP A 304 -25.61 18.89 -5.90
C TRP A 304 -25.85 19.86 -4.73
N PRO A 305 -26.00 21.18 -4.94
CA PRO A 305 -26.33 22.08 -3.82
C PRO A 305 -27.67 21.73 -3.15
N GLU A 306 -28.69 21.37 -3.95
CA GLU A 306 -30.01 21.00 -3.43
C GLU A 306 -29.98 19.64 -2.73
N THR A 307 -29.28 18.66 -3.32
CA THR A 307 -29.04 17.36 -2.69
C THR A 307 -28.32 17.52 -1.35
N ALA A 308 -27.32 18.41 -1.26
CA ALA A 308 -26.60 18.66 -0.02
C ALA A 308 -27.51 19.24 1.08
N ILE A 309 -28.49 20.08 0.73
CA ILE A 309 -29.49 20.57 1.69
C ILE A 309 -30.37 19.43 2.19
N LEU A 310 -30.84 18.55 1.29
CA LEU A 310 -31.66 17.39 1.67
C LEU A 310 -30.89 16.41 2.55
N VAL A 311 -29.62 16.13 2.22
CA VAL A 311 -28.73 15.28 3.02
C VAL A 311 -28.54 15.87 4.42
N LYS A 312 -28.26 17.17 4.54
CA LYS A 312 -28.14 17.84 5.84
C LYS A 312 -29.40 17.72 6.68
N ARG A 313 -30.57 17.85 6.05
CA ARG A 313 -31.85 17.69 6.74
C ARG A 313 -32.02 16.26 7.24
N LYS A 314 -31.74 15.26 6.40
CA LYS A 314 -31.80 13.84 6.77
C LYS A 314 -30.85 13.48 7.92
N ILE A 315 -29.65 14.08 7.94
CA ILE A 315 -28.71 13.92 9.06
C ILE A 315 -29.29 14.51 10.34
N ALA A 316 -29.90 15.69 10.28
CA ALA A 316 -30.53 16.34 11.44
C ALA A 316 -31.75 15.56 11.95
N ASP A 317 -32.59 15.04 11.04
CA ASP A 317 -33.74 14.20 11.37
C ASP A 317 -33.27 12.93 12.13
N ALA A 318 -32.26 12.23 11.60
CA ALA A 318 -31.68 11.05 12.23
C ALA A 318 -31.01 11.35 13.59
N ALA A 319 -30.41 12.54 13.75
CA ALA A 319 -29.86 12.98 15.02
C ALA A 319 -30.94 13.13 16.11
N ALA A 320 -32.10 13.68 15.73
CA ALA A 320 -33.22 13.86 16.63
C ALA A 320 -33.84 12.51 17.04
N GLU A 321 -34.00 11.59 16.09
CA GLU A 321 -34.52 10.24 16.33
C GLU A 321 -33.62 9.46 17.31
N GLY A 322 -32.30 9.44 17.09
CA GLY A 322 -31.36 8.75 17.98
C GLY A 322 -31.28 9.33 19.39
N THR A 323 -31.56 10.63 19.56
CA THR A 323 -31.60 11.24 20.91
C THR A 323 -32.85 10.80 21.71
N GLN A 324 -33.95 10.48 21.02
CA GLN A 324 -35.20 10.04 21.66
C GLN A 324 -35.14 8.57 22.10
N GLU A 325 -34.51 7.69 21.33
CA GLU A 325 -34.29 6.29 21.71
C GLU A 325 -33.39 6.16 22.94
N ASP A 326 -32.25 6.88 22.96
CA ASP A 326 -31.32 6.96 24.10
C ASP A 326 -32.00 7.47 25.39
N SER A 327 -33.01 8.35 25.25
CA SER A 327 -33.75 8.92 26.38
C SER A 327 -34.77 7.93 26.96
N ASN A 328 -35.39 7.12 26.10
CA ASN A 328 -36.38 6.11 26.50
C ASN A 328 -35.73 4.85 27.09
N GLU A 329 -34.52 4.48 26.66
CA GLU A 329 -33.78 3.37 27.26
C GLU A 329 -33.31 3.74 28.68
N ARG A 330 -32.83 4.97 28.91
CA ARG A 330 -32.40 5.44 30.25
C ARG A 330 -33.54 5.68 31.24
N GLN A 331 -34.79 5.73 30.78
CA GLN A 331 -35.97 5.81 31.66
C GLN A 331 -36.56 4.43 32.01
N ASN A 332 -36.10 3.37 31.33
CA ASN A 332 -36.54 1.99 31.55
C ASN A 332 -35.46 1.10 32.23
N GLU A 333 -34.32 1.69 32.61
CA GLU A 333 -33.33 1.12 33.54
C GLU A 333 -33.50 1.72 34.95
#